data_AF-A0A961J5E0-F1
#
_entry.id   AF-A0A961J5E0-F1
#
_cell.length_a   1.000
_cell.length_b   1.000
_cell.length_c   1.000
_cell.angle_alpha   90.00
_cell.angle_beta   90.00
_cell.angle_gamma   90.00
#
_symmetry.space_group_name_H-M   'P 1'
#
loop_
_entity.id
_entity.type
_entity.pdbx_description
1 polymer ?
#
loop_
_entity_poly.entity_id
_entity_poly.type
_entity_poly.pdbx_seq_one_letter_code
_entity_poly.pdbx_strand_id
1 'polypeptide(L)' 'MPNRAANITQAELTRYARAFKAAGVASWRVVVRVNGEHEISVGDAPSADDGASQIDDLLGMS' A
#
# COMPACT_ATOMS: atom_id res chain seq x y z
N MET A 1 15.44 16.92 9.24
CA MET A 1 14.15 17.00 9.97
C MET A 1 13.70 15.58 10.27
N PRO A 2 13.25 15.24 11.48
CA PRO A 2 12.75 13.89 11.74
C PRO A 2 11.51 13.68 10.88
N ASN A 3 11.65 12.86 9.84
CA ASN A 3 10.55 12.37 9.04
C ASN A 3 9.66 11.60 9.99
N ARG A 4 8.57 12.22 10.46
CA ARG A 4 7.60 11.59 11.35
C ARG A 4 6.80 10.64 10.46
N ALA A 5 7.40 9.49 10.14
CA ALA A 5 6.74 8.41 9.43
C ALA A 5 5.37 8.26 10.09
N ALA A 6 4.29 8.37 9.31
CA ALA A 6 2.98 8.20 9.89
C ALA A 6 2.85 6.74 10.28
N ASN A 7 3.10 6.52 11.56
CA ASN A 7 3.01 5.23 12.17
C ASN A 7 1.53 4.92 12.27
N ILE A 8 0.99 4.24 11.27
CA ILE A 8 -0.27 3.54 11.44
C ILE A 8 -0.12 2.62 12.65
N THR A 9 -0.99 2.78 13.64
CA THR A 9 -0.91 2.00 14.85
C THR A 9 -1.50 0.61 14.62
N GLN A 10 -1.08 -0.36 15.43
CA GLN A 10 -1.67 -1.70 15.42
C GLN A 10 -3.17 -1.67 15.75
N ALA A 11 -3.60 -0.71 16.58
CA ALA A 11 -5.00 -0.51 16.92
C ALA A 11 -5.82 -0.10 15.69
N GLU A 12 -5.30 0.80 14.86
CA GLU A 12 -5.94 1.23 13.62
C GLU A 12 -6.01 0.08 12.60
N LEU A 13 -4.92 -0.66 12.41
CA LEU A 13 -4.92 -1.85 11.55
C LEU A 13 -5.97 -2.87 11.98
N THR A 14 -6.10 -3.10 13.29
CA THR A 14 -7.10 -4.02 13.84
C THR A 14 -8.52 -3.52 13.58
N ARG A 15 -8.75 -2.20 13.68
CA ARG A 15 -10.04 -1.58 13.39
C ARG A 15 -10.43 -1.76 11.92
N TYR A 16 -9.50 -1.53 11.00
CA TYR A 16 -9.71 -1.75 9.57
C TYR A 16 -10.00 -3.21 9.26
N ALA A 17 -9.20 -4.14 9.78
CA ALA A 17 -9.41 -5.57 9.60
C ALA A 17 -10.82 -6.02 10.05
N ARG A 18 -11.30 -5.51 11.19
CA ARG A 18 -12.66 -5.80 11.69
C ARG A 18 -13.74 -5.22 10.78
N ALA A 19 -13.58 -3.97 10.34
CA ALA A 19 -14.53 -3.31 9.46
C ALA A 19 -14.63 -4.02 8.10
N PHE A 20 -13.49 -4.37 7.49
CA PHE A 20 -13.46 -5.07 6.20
C PHE A 20 -14.01 -6.48 6.29
N LYS A 21 -13.71 -7.20 7.39
CA LYS A 21 -14.33 -8.51 7.65
C LYS A 21 -15.85 -8.40 7.75
N ALA A 22 -16.38 -7.41 8.47
CA ALA A 22 -17.82 -7.20 8.61
C ALA A 22 -18.49 -6.78 7.28
N ALA A 23 -17.75 -6.07 6.43
CA ALA A 23 -18.19 -5.65 5.10
C ALA A 23 -18.07 -6.75 4.02
N GLY A 24 -17.53 -7.93 4.35
CA GLY A 24 -17.32 -9.02 3.37
C GLY A 24 -16.23 -8.74 2.34
N VAL A 25 -15.30 -7.83 2.64
CA VAL A 25 -14.17 -7.51 1.77
C VAL A 25 -13.13 -8.63 1.84
N ALA A 26 -12.86 -9.26 0.69
CA ALA A 26 -11.95 -10.39 0.59
C ALA A 26 -10.46 -9.99 0.60
N SER A 27 -10.10 -8.91 -0.09
CA SER A 27 -8.73 -8.40 -0.17
C SER A 27 -8.69 -6.89 0.05
N TRP A 28 -7.66 -6.44 0.78
CA TRP A 28 -7.38 -5.04 1.04
C TRP A 28 -5.91 -4.88 1.42
N ARG A 29 -5.36 -3.67 1.24
CA ARG A 29 -4.01 -3.31 1.69
C ARG A 29 -3.96 -1.88 2.20
N VAL A 30 -3.01 -1.61 3.09
CA VAL A 30 -2.66 -0.25 3.52
C VAL A 30 -1.34 0.14 2.89
N VAL A 31 -1.33 1.26 2.17
CA VAL A 31 -0.12 1.86 1.63
C VAL A 31 0.25 3.04 2.51
N VAL A 32 1.42 2.97 3.16
CA VAL A 32 1.96 4.08 3.95
C VAL A 32 2.97 4.81 3.09
N ARG A 33 2.70 6.09 2.80
CA ARG A 33 3.56 6.95 1.99
C ARG A 33 4.65 7.59 2.85
N VAL A 34 5.76 7.96 2.20
CA VAL A 34 6.94 8.55 2.86
C VAL A 34 6.63 9.90 3.53
N ASN A 35 5.61 10.61 3.04
CA ASN A 35 5.10 11.87 3.60
C ASN A 35 4.18 11.67 4.83
N GLY A 36 3.92 10.42 5.22
CA GLY A 36 3.03 10.11 6.34
C GLY A 36 1.54 10.08 5.97
N GLU A 37 1.18 10.10 4.71
CA GLU A 37 -0.18 9.77 4.31
C GLU A 37 -0.35 8.25 4.27
N HIS A 38 -1.55 7.77 4.60
CA HIS A 38 -1.92 6.38 4.38
C HIS A 38 -3.14 6.29 3.46
N GLU A 39 -3.08 5.33 2.55
CA GLU A 39 -4.15 5.01 1.62
C GLU A 39 -4.60 3.58 1.87
N ILE A 40 -5.91 3.35 1.90
CA ILE A 40 -6.47 2.01 2.00
C ILE A 40 -7.08 1.66 0.66
N SER A 41 -6.53 0.63 0.02
CA SER A 41 -7.05 0.10 -1.24
C SER A 41 -7.83 -1.18 -0.94
N VAL A 42 -9.03 -1.30 -1.50
CA VAL A 42 -9.92 -2.47 -1.37
C VAL A 42 -9.98 -3.18 -2.72
N GLY A 43 -9.86 -4.51 -2.71
CA GLY A 43 -9.78 -5.34 -3.90
C GLY A 43 -8.35 -5.60 -4.37
N ASP A 44 -8.21 -6.47 -5.37
CA ASP A 44 -6.93 -6.74 -6.02
C ASP A 44 -6.61 -5.58 -6.99
N ALA A 45 -5.75 -4.68 -6.56
CA ALA A 45 -5.06 -3.81 -7.50
C ALA A 45 -4.02 -4.65 -8.28
N PRO A 46 -3.80 -4.39 -9.58
CA PRO A 46 -2.69 -5.00 -10.29
C PRO A 46 -1.41 -4.72 -9.50
N SER A 47 -0.63 -5.78 -9.27
CA SER A 47 0.66 -5.70 -8.60
C SER A 47 1.46 -4.54 -9.19
N ALA A 48 2.07 -3.72 -8.33
CA ALA A 48 2.97 -2.65 -8.75
C ALA A 48 4.32 -3.19 -9.28
N ASP A 49 4.27 -4.31 -10.00
CA ASP A 49 5.39 -4.94 -10.68
C ASP A 49 5.55 -4.42 -12.13
N ASP A 50 4.55 -3.67 -12.63
CA ASP A 50 4.67 -2.94 -13.90
C ASP A 50 5.68 -1.77 -13.86
N GLY A 51 6.23 -1.45 -12.68
CA GLY A 51 7.30 -0.46 -12.54
C GLY A 51 8.71 -1.00 -12.73
N ALA A 52 8.93 -2.32 -12.60
CA ALA A 52 10.25 -2.93 -12.77
C ALA A 52 10.61 -3.09 -14.25
N SER A 53 9.61 -3.41 -15.09
CA SER A 53 9.79 -3.55 -16.54
C SER A 53 10.06 -2.21 -17.26
N GLN A 54 9.73 -1.07 -16.67
CA GLN A 54 9.97 0.24 -17.29
C GLN A 54 11.41 0.75 -17.11
N ILE A 55 12.15 0.25 -16.10
CA ILE A 55 13.55 0.66 -15.89
C ILE A 55 14.49 -0.13 -16.80
N ASP A 56 14.19 -1.40 -17.07
CA ASP A 56 14.98 -2.24 -17.99
C ASP A 56 14.96 -1.69 -19.43
N ASP A 57 13.78 -1.23 -19.89
CA ASP A 57 13.63 -0.61 -21.22
C ASP A 57 14.31 0.78 -21.33
N LEU A 58 14.55 1.45 -20.19
CA LEU A 58 15.23 2.76 -20.13
C LEU A 58 16.76 2.63 -20.08
N LEU A 59 17.30 1.45 -19.74
CA LEU A 59 18.74 1.23 -19.58
C LEU A 59 19.41 0.50 -20.76
N GLY A 60 18.66 0.12 -21.80
CA GLY A 60 19.23 -0.26 -23.10
C GLY A 60 20.33 -1.32 -23.03
N MET A 61 20.18 -2.33 -22.18
CA MET A 61 21.07 -3.49 -22.21
C MET A 61 20.46 -4.55 -23.13
N SER A 62 20.91 -4.50 -24.39
CA SER A 62 20.65 -5.48 -25.45
C SER A 62 21.30 -6.84 -25.18
#